data_AF-A0A7V9NAY2-F1
#
_entry.id   AF-A0A7V9NAY2-F1
#
_cell.length_a   1.000
_cell.length_b   1.000
_cell.length_c   1.000
_cell.angle_alpha   90.00
_cell.angle_beta   90.00
_cell.angle_gamma   90.00
#
_symmetry.space_group_name_H-M   'P 1'
#
loop_
_entity.id
_entity.type
_entity.pdbx_description
1 polymer ?
#
loop_
_entity_poly.entity_id
_entity_poly.type
_entity_poly.pdbx_seq_one_letter_code
_entity_poly.pdbx_strand_id
1 'polypeptide(L)' 'MQIRVEDQTARSALEAAFAAAGCPTMPIGETLEVVHPDPVELDFFLRAWVLQHPDVRLELA' A
#
# COMPACT_ATOMS: atom_id res chain seq x y z
N MET A 1 5.41 -3.51 -7.67
CA MET A 1 5.94 -3.60 -6.29
C MET A 1 4.93 -4.37 -5.46
N GLN A 2 5.37 -5.26 -4.59
CA GLN A 2 4.49 -6.04 -3.73
C GLN A 2 4.51 -5.47 -2.31
N ILE A 3 3.32 -5.27 -1.73
CA ILE A 3 3.15 -4.69 -0.40
C ILE A 3 2.33 -5.68 0.41
N ARG A 4 2.92 -6.23 1.47
CA ARG A 4 2.18 -7.11 2.39
C ARG A 4 1.69 -6.31 3.58
N VAL A 5 0.42 -6.52 3.95
CA VAL A 5 -0.23 -5.87 5.10
C VAL A 5 -0.97 -6.94 5.89
N GLU A 6 -0.50 -7.22 7.11
CA GLU A 6 -1.08 -8.28 7.95
C GLU A 6 -2.45 -7.90 8.52
N ASP A 7 -2.65 -6.61 8.82
CA ASP A 7 -3.93 -6.11 9.34
C ASP A 7 -4.94 -5.87 8.19
N GLN A 8 -6.07 -6.57 8.25
CA GLN A 8 -7.11 -6.49 7.22
C GLN A 8 -7.78 -5.11 7.12
N THR A 9 -7.91 -4.40 8.24
CA THR A 9 -8.48 -3.05 8.29
C THR A 9 -7.52 -2.06 7.63
N ALA A 10 -6.24 -2.15 7.99
CA ALA A 10 -5.17 -1.35 7.39
C ALA A 10 -5.04 -1.61 5.88
N ARG A 11 -5.17 -2.87 5.46
CA ARG A 11 -5.16 -3.24 4.05
C ARG A 11 -6.29 -2.58 3.29
N SER A 12 -7.51 -2.63 3.83
CA SER A 12 -8.69 -2.00 3.22
C SER A 12 -8.54 -0.47 3.13
N ALA A 13 -7.96 0.15 4.16
CA ALA A 13 -7.66 1.58 4.17
C ALA A 13 -6.58 1.96 3.14
N LEU A 14 -5.54 1.12 2.98
CA LEU A 14 -4.49 1.31 1.99
C LEU A 14 -5.01 1.14 0.56
N GLU A 15 -5.83 0.13 0.29
CA GLU A 15 -6.53 -0.06 -0.99
C GLU A 15 -7.39 1.17 -1.34
N ALA A 16 -8.13 1.71 -0.38
CA ALA A 16 -8.94 2.93 -0.58
C ALA A 16 -8.06 4.15 -0.88
N ALA A 17 -6.92 4.29 -0.21
CA ALA A 17 -5.97 5.38 -0.45
C ALA A 17 -5.36 5.30 -1.86
N PHE A 18 -5.00 4.10 -2.32
CA PHE A 18 -4.54 3.88 -3.69
C PHE A 18 -5.63 4.16 -4.73
N ALA A 19 -6.86 3.71 -4.49
CA ALA A 19 -7.98 3.99 -5.38
C ALA A 19 -8.25 5.50 -5.49
N ALA A 20 -8.15 6.25 -4.38
CA ALA A 20 -8.28 7.71 -4.37
C ALA A 20 -7.13 8.41 -5.12
N ALA A 21 -5.92 7.84 -5.10
CA ALA A 21 -4.77 8.30 -5.87
C ALA A 21 -4.82 7.87 -7.35
N GLY A 22 -5.84 7.11 -7.77
CA GLY A 22 -5.92 6.57 -9.14
C GLY A 22 -4.88 5.47 -9.43
N CYS A 23 -4.32 4.86 -8.39
CA CYS A 23 -3.34 3.79 -8.50
C CYS A 23 -4.06 2.43 -8.42
N PRO A 24 -4.02 1.61 -9.48
CA PRO A 24 -4.65 0.30 -9.47
C PRO A 24 -3.86 -0.66 -8.57
N THR A 25 -4.59 -1.39 -7.72
CA THR A 25 -4.04 -2.43 -6.83
C THR A 25 -4.69 -3.76 -7.13
N MET A 26 -3.92 -4.84 -7.15
CA MET A 26 -4.43 -6.20 -7.29
C MET A 26 -4.17 -6.99 -6.00
N PRO A 27 -5.22 -7.43 -5.27
CA PRO A 27 -5.03 -8.25 -4.08
C PRO A 27 -4.66 -9.69 -4.47
N ILE A 28 -3.59 -10.21 -3.85
CA ILE A 28 -3.10 -11.59 -3.98
C ILE A 28 -2.94 -12.16 -2.57
N GLY A 29 -4.00 -12.81 -2.06
CA GLY A 29 -4.02 -13.36 -0.70
C GLY A 29 -3.89 -12.27 0.37
N GLU A 30 -2.76 -12.26 1.08
CA GLU A 30 -2.40 -11.23 2.09
C GLU A 30 -1.56 -10.07 1.53
N THR A 31 -1.22 -10.14 0.24
CA THR A 31 -0.35 -9.16 -0.42
C THR A 31 -1.16 -8.29 -1.39
N LEU A 32 -0.80 -7.01 -1.49
CA LEU A 32 -1.26 -6.08 -2.50
C LEU A 32 -0.16 -5.92 -3.54
N GLU A 33 -0.45 -6.30 -4.78
CA GLU A 33 0.40 -5.96 -5.91
C GLU A 33 0.01 -4.58 -6.44
N VAL A 34 1.00 -3.68 -6.51
CA VAL A 34 0.81 -2.32 -6.98
C VAL A 34 1.71 -2.07 -8.18
N VAL A 35 1.09 -1.64 -9.28
CA VAL A 35 1.78 -1.29 -10.51
C VAL A 35 1.74 0.23 -10.64
N HIS A 36 2.88 0.87 -10.37
CA HIS A 36 3.06 2.31 -10.50
C HIS A 36 4.24 2.58 -11.45
N PRO A 37 4.12 3.54 -12.39
CA PRO A 37 5.18 3.84 -13.36
C PRO A 37 6.44 4.40 -12.69
N ASP A 38 6.29 5.07 -11.54
CA ASP A 38 7.39 5.62 -10.75
C ASP A 38 7.49 4.91 -9.38
N PRO A 39 8.53 4.09 -9.14
CA PRO A 39 8.72 3.43 -7.86
C PRO A 39 9.11 4.38 -6.72
N VAL A 40 9.69 5.55 -7.01
CA VAL A 40 10.09 6.55 -6.02
C VAL A 40 8.86 7.27 -5.47
N GLU A 41 7.92 7.64 -6.36
CA GLU A 41 6.65 8.23 -5.95
C GLU A 41 5.84 7.27 -5.06
N LEU A 42 5.82 5.99 -5.44
CA LEU A 42 5.15 4.95 -4.66
C LEU A 42 5.79 4.74 -3.28
N ASP A 43 7.12 4.71 -3.19
CA ASP A 43 7.84 4.63 -1.90
C ASP A 43 7.55 5.86 -1.02
N PHE A 44 7.55 7.07 -1.60
CA PHE A 44 7.23 8.29 -0.88
C PHE A 44 5.80 8.26 -0.32
N PHE A 45 4.82 7.87 -1.14
CA PHE A 45 3.43 7.72 -0.73
C PHE A 45 3.30 6.74 0.44
N LEU A 46 3.92 5.57 0.35
CA LEU A 46 3.83 4.54 1.39
C LEU A 46 4.46 5.00 2.71
N ARG A 47 5.61 5.66 2.66
CA ARG A 47 6.23 6.24 3.85
C ARG A 47 5.32 7.29 4.49
N ALA A 48 4.72 8.16 3.69
CA ALA A 48 3.79 9.18 4.18
C ALA A 48 2.52 8.57 4.79
N TRP A 49 2.04 7.47 4.21
CA TRP A 49 0.87 6.73 4.71
C TRP A 49 1.18 6.02 6.03
N VAL A 50 2.33 5.35 6.16
CA VAL A 50 2.78 4.68 7.39
C VAL A 50 2.95 5.68 8.54
N LEU A 51 3.47 6.89 8.25
CA LEU A 51 3.58 7.94 9.27
C LEU A 51 2.22 8.36 9.85
N GLN A 52 1.14 8.23 9.08
CA GLN A 52 -0.23 8.50 9.54
C GLN A 52 -0.86 7.28 10.23
N HIS A 53 -0.29 6.09 10.05
CA HIS A 53 -0.79 4.82 10.57
C HIS A 53 0.34 4.06 11.28
N PRO A 54 0.84 4.57 12.43
CA PRO A 54 2.04 4.06 13.08
C PRO A 54 1.94 2.61 13.57
N ASP A 55 0.71 2.12 13.77
CA ASP A 55 0.44 0.75 14.20
C ASP A 55 0.49 -0.28 13.05
N VAL A 56 0.55 0.19 11.79
CA VAL A 56 0.53 -0.68 10.62
C VAL A 56 1.94 -1.09 10.24
N ARG A 57 2.15 -2.41 10.12
CA ARG A 57 3.37 -2.98 9.56
C ARG A 57 3.18 -3.24 8.07
N LEU A 58 4.03 -2.63 7.25
CA LEU A 58 4.12 -2.90 5.82
C LEU A 58 5.44 -3.61 5.51
N GLU A 59 5.38 -4.71 4.78
CA GLU A 59 6.57 -5.34 4.18
C GLU A 59 6.60 -5.02 2.68
N LEU A 60 7.71 -4.48 2.20
CA LEU A 60 7.93 -4.16 0.78
C LEU A 60 8.79 -5.26 0.15
N ALA A 61 8.31 -5.86 -0.93
CA ALA A 61 8.99 -6.94 -1.67
C ALA A 61 9.10 -6.63 -3.18
#